data_AF-B4S5P4-F1
#
_entry.id   AF-B4S5P4-F1
#
_cell.length_a   1.000
_cell.length_b   1.000
_cell.length_c   1.000
_cell.angle_alpha   90.00
_cell.angle_beta   90.00
_cell.angle_gamma   90.00
#
_symmetry.space_group_name_H-M   'P 1'
#
loop_
_entity.id
_entity.type
_entity.pdbx_description
1 polymer ?
#
loop_
_entity_poly.entity_id
_entity_poly.type
_entity_poly.pdbx_seq_one_letter_code
_entity_poly.pdbx_strand_id
1 'polypeptide(L)'
;MTMRWKAAALLLMVWSMIAMPVFAGWNPHEEERAKQTVRLFQKTDPSLSRFFEDAYGYTVFPDVYKGGILLLGGARGKGMVYEQGNVIGRSSITQINVGPQLGGQSFAEIIFFRTKADLDKFKQGSYELNAQLTAIVVSSGVATNTDYSDGVAVFAMPKSGLMAEASVGGQKFSFQPY
;
A
#
# COMPACT_ATOMS: atom_id res chain seq x y z
N MET A 1 37.86 -5.68 50.18
CA MET A 1 37.36 -6.76 49.29
C MET A 1 35.88 -6.51 48.98
N THR A 2 35.54 -5.53 48.11
CA THR A 2 34.13 -5.18 47.78
C THR A 2 33.94 -4.61 46.35
N MET A 3 35.01 -4.48 45.55
CA MET A 3 34.99 -3.67 44.33
C MET A 3 34.74 -4.48 43.03
N ARG A 4 34.78 -5.82 43.09
CA ARG A 4 34.71 -6.69 41.89
C ARG A 4 33.28 -6.95 41.39
N TRP A 5 32.26 -6.81 42.25
CA TRP A 5 30.86 -7.05 41.85
C TRP A 5 30.24 -5.84 41.14
N LYS A 6 30.58 -4.61 41.58
CA LYS A 6 30.00 -3.38 41.01
C LYS A 6 30.42 -3.14 39.55
N ALA A 7 31.62 -3.56 39.15
CA ALA A 7 32.10 -3.46 37.77
C ALA A 7 31.38 -4.43 36.81
N ALA A 8 31.04 -5.63 37.27
CA ALA A 8 30.31 -6.62 36.47
C ALA A 8 28.84 -6.21 36.23
N ALA A 9 28.21 -5.55 37.20
CA ALA A 9 26.84 -5.04 37.05
C ALA A 9 26.74 -3.87 36.06
N LEU A 10 27.75 -3.00 36.00
CA LEU A 10 27.81 -1.90 35.02
C LEU A 10 28.05 -2.38 33.60
N LEU A 11 28.85 -3.44 33.41
CA LEU A 11 29.08 -4.07 32.10
C LEU A 11 27.84 -4.78 31.55
N LEU A 12 27.00 -5.37 32.40
CA LEU A 12 25.72 -5.98 31.99
C LEU A 12 24.65 -4.93 31.62
N MET A 13 24.65 -3.77 32.28
CA MET A 13 23.69 -2.69 32.01
C MET A 13 23.99 -1.97 30.69
N VAL A 14 25.25 -1.89 30.28
CA VAL A 14 25.66 -1.28 29.00
C VAL A 14 25.41 -2.22 27.80
N TRP A 15 25.40 -3.54 27.99
CA TRP A 15 25.06 -4.49 26.93
C TRP A 15 23.55 -4.49 26.58
N SER A 16 22.68 -4.16 27.53
CA SER A 16 21.23 -4.08 27.31
C SER A 16 20.78 -2.90 26.43
N MET A 17 21.66 -1.97 26.09
CA MET A 17 21.32 -0.77 25.31
C MET A 17 21.55 -0.89 23.80
N ILE A 18 22.02 -2.04 23.31
CA ILE A 18 22.24 -2.25 21.87
C ILE A 18 21.10 -3.10 21.31
N ALA A 19 20.38 -2.51 20.35
CA ALA A 19 19.34 -3.11 19.50
C ALA A 19 17.89 -3.04 20.02
N MET A 20 17.40 -1.83 20.29
CA MET A 20 16.07 -1.53 19.74
C MET A 20 16.30 -0.96 18.33
N PRO A 21 15.98 -1.70 17.25
CA PRO A 21 15.71 -1.01 15.99
C PRO A 21 14.50 -0.14 16.29
N VAL A 22 14.74 1.15 16.49
CA VAL A 22 13.67 2.14 16.45
C VAL A 22 13.16 2.04 15.01
N PHE A 23 12.05 1.33 14.81
CA PHE A 23 11.25 1.35 13.59
C PHE A 23 10.77 2.79 13.35
N ALA A 24 11.68 3.62 12.85
CA ALA A 24 11.56 5.06 12.80
C ALA A 24 10.60 5.44 11.66
N GLY A 25 9.30 5.32 11.92
CA GLY A 25 8.26 5.70 10.95
C GLY A 25 7.05 4.78 10.89
N TRP A 26 7.05 3.67 11.64
CA TRP A 26 5.87 2.81 11.76
C TRP A 26 4.78 3.49 12.61
N ASN A 27 3.56 3.51 12.09
CA ASN A 27 2.39 4.07 12.78
C ASN A 27 1.29 2.99 12.86
N PRO A 28 0.95 2.48 14.06
CA PRO A 28 0.00 1.39 14.22
C PRO A 28 -1.42 1.75 13.73
N HIS A 29 -1.80 3.03 13.76
CA HIS A 29 -3.10 3.48 13.24
C HIS A 29 -3.18 3.45 11.70
N GLU A 30 -2.07 3.64 11.00
CA GLU A 30 -2.02 3.54 9.54
C GLU A 30 -2.08 2.07 9.10
N GLU A 31 -1.37 1.19 9.81
CA GLU A 31 -1.42 -0.25 9.57
C GLU A 31 -2.82 -0.84 9.85
N GLU A 32 -3.46 -0.47 10.96
CA GLU A 32 -4.81 -0.97 11.28
C GLU A 32 -5.82 -0.54 10.21
N ARG A 33 -5.73 0.68 9.68
CA ARG A 33 -6.55 1.12 8.54
C ARG A 33 -6.29 0.29 7.28
N ALA A 34 -5.04 -0.05 6.99
CA ALA A 34 -4.72 -0.96 5.89
C ALA A 34 -5.32 -2.34 6.09
N LYS A 35 -5.23 -2.92 7.29
CA LYS A 35 -5.86 -4.21 7.62
C LYS A 35 -7.38 -4.17 7.49
N GLN A 36 -8.03 -3.10 7.93
CA GLN A 36 -9.47 -2.89 7.75
C GLN A 36 -9.85 -2.86 6.27
N THR A 37 -9.07 -2.15 5.45
CA THR A 37 -9.26 -2.12 4.00
C THR A 37 -9.13 -3.51 3.38
N VAL A 38 -8.11 -4.29 3.75
CA VAL A 38 -7.96 -5.68 3.28
C VAL A 38 -9.20 -6.51 3.62
N ARG A 39 -9.68 -6.44 4.86
CA ARG A 39 -10.91 -7.14 5.28
C ARG A 39 -12.13 -6.70 4.47
N LEU A 40 -12.23 -5.42 4.15
CA LEU A 40 -13.32 -4.88 3.33
C LEU A 40 -13.26 -5.42 1.89
N PHE A 41 -12.08 -5.44 1.27
CA PHE A 41 -11.89 -6.00 -0.07
C PHE A 41 -12.28 -7.48 -0.13
N GLN A 42 -11.76 -8.29 0.80
CA GLN A 42 -12.09 -9.72 0.89
C GLN A 42 -13.58 -9.98 1.15
N LYS A 43 -14.23 -9.12 1.95
CA LYS A 43 -15.67 -9.23 2.21
C LYS A 43 -16.51 -8.86 0.99
N THR A 44 -16.09 -7.84 0.24
CA THR A 44 -16.83 -7.34 -0.93
C THR A 44 -16.70 -8.29 -2.12
N ASP A 45 -15.50 -8.85 -2.33
CA ASP A 45 -15.26 -9.85 -3.38
C ASP A 45 -14.34 -10.97 -2.84
N PRO A 46 -14.91 -12.11 -2.43
CA PRO A 46 -14.15 -13.26 -1.93
C PRO A 46 -13.12 -13.81 -2.92
N SER A 47 -13.30 -13.57 -4.22
CA SER A 47 -12.36 -14.02 -5.26
C SER A 47 -11.00 -13.33 -5.17
N LEU A 48 -10.89 -12.22 -4.44
CA LEU A 48 -9.62 -11.54 -4.16
C LEU A 48 -8.68 -12.36 -3.29
N SER A 49 -9.19 -13.33 -2.53
CA SER A 49 -8.38 -14.15 -1.60
C SER A 49 -7.20 -14.82 -2.31
N ARG A 50 -7.40 -15.27 -3.56
CA ARG A 50 -6.33 -15.87 -4.39
C ARG A 50 -5.14 -14.93 -4.60
N PHE A 51 -5.37 -13.62 -4.72
CA PHE A 51 -4.27 -12.66 -4.90
C PHE A 51 -3.47 -12.46 -3.61
N PHE A 52 -4.11 -12.53 -2.44
CA PHE A 52 -3.39 -12.49 -1.17
C PHE A 52 -2.56 -13.74 -0.92
N GLU A 53 -2.98 -14.89 -1.46
CA GLU A 53 -2.26 -16.16 -1.38
C GLU A 53 -1.12 -16.25 -2.41
N ASP A 54 -1.36 -15.82 -3.64
CA ASP A 54 -0.42 -15.95 -4.76
C ASP A 54 0.64 -14.83 -4.81
N ALA A 55 0.35 -13.65 -4.25
CA ALA A 55 1.26 -12.52 -4.33
C ALA A 55 2.49 -12.71 -3.44
N TYR A 56 3.66 -12.32 -3.96
CA TYR A 56 4.86 -12.19 -3.14
C TYR A 56 4.74 -11.04 -2.13
N GLY A 57 4.04 -9.97 -2.52
CA GLY A 57 3.74 -8.84 -1.67
C GLY A 57 2.62 -7.98 -2.26
N TYR A 58 2.12 -7.05 -1.47
CA TYR A 58 1.05 -6.14 -1.89
C TYR A 58 1.17 -4.79 -1.17
N THR A 59 0.62 -3.75 -1.77
CA THR A 59 0.46 -2.45 -1.11
C THR A 59 -1.02 -2.10 -0.98
N VAL A 60 -1.38 -1.48 0.14
CA VAL A 60 -2.75 -1.10 0.46
C VAL A 60 -2.80 0.40 0.69
N PHE A 61 -3.62 1.10 -0.09
CA PHE A 61 -3.92 2.52 0.05
C PHE A 61 -5.37 2.66 0.55
N PRO A 62 -5.59 2.85 1.86
CA PRO A 62 -6.95 2.93 2.42
C PRO A 62 -7.72 4.16 1.94
N ASP A 63 -7.01 5.26 1.70
CA ASP A 63 -7.57 6.58 1.45
C ASP A 63 -6.79 7.25 0.32
N VAL A 64 -7.30 7.15 -0.91
CA VAL A 64 -6.82 7.91 -2.06
C VAL A 64 -7.85 8.98 -2.38
N TYR A 65 -7.44 10.24 -2.24
CA TYR A 65 -8.29 11.40 -2.54
C TYR A 65 -7.94 11.94 -3.90
N LYS A 66 -8.95 12.07 -4.74
CA LYS A 66 -8.87 12.56 -6.11
C LYS A 66 -9.72 13.82 -6.22
N GLY A 67 -9.17 14.88 -6.79
CA GLY A 67 -9.89 16.14 -6.96
C GLY A 67 -9.13 17.15 -7.81
N GLY A 68 -9.86 18.15 -8.30
CA GLY A 68 -9.32 19.21 -9.14
C GLY A 68 -10.32 20.34 -9.38
N ILE A 69 -9.83 21.45 -9.92
CA ILE A 69 -10.66 22.58 -10.37
C ILE A 69 -10.43 22.76 -11.88
N LEU A 70 -11.53 22.81 -12.63
CA LEU A 70 -11.64 23.11 -14.07
C LEU A 70 -10.88 22.15 -15.00
N LEU A 71 -9.55 22.05 -14.91
CA LEU A 71 -8.69 21.15 -15.72
C LEU A 71 -7.42 20.66 -14.98
N LEU A 72 -7.18 21.14 -13.76
CA LEU A 72 -6.01 20.75 -12.95
C LEU A 72 -6.49 19.85 -11.82
N GLY A 73 -6.41 18.54 -12.05
CA GLY A 73 -6.78 17.51 -11.07
C GLY A 73 -5.65 16.54 -10.79
N GLY A 74 -5.62 16.02 -9.58
CA GLY A 74 -4.65 15.02 -9.15
C GLY A 74 -5.23 14.09 -8.09
N ALA A 75 -4.50 13.01 -7.80
CA ALA A 75 -4.82 12.11 -6.71
C ALA A 75 -3.64 11.99 -5.75
N ARG A 76 -3.92 11.87 -4.45
CA ARG A 76 -2.92 11.62 -3.42
C ARG A 76 -3.45 10.67 -2.35
N GLY A 77 -2.57 9.82 -1.85
CA GLY A 77 -2.89 8.87 -0.79
C GLY A 77 -1.65 8.34 -0.10
N LYS A 78 -1.86 7.72 1.06
CA LYS A 78 -0.83 7.01 1.83
C LYS A 78 -1.24 5.55 1.97
N GLY A 79 -0.24 4.68 2.01
CA GLY A 79 -0.46 3.25 2.09
C GLY A 79 0.68 2.52 2.78
N MET A 80 0.46 1.22 2.93
CA MET A 80 1.31 0.30 3.65
C MET A 80 1.75 -0.81 2.69
N VAL A 81 3.03 -1.16 2.73
CA VAL A 81 3.60 -2.21 1.86
C VAL A 81 3.85 -3.46 2.68
N TYR A 82 3.40 -4.59 2.14
CA TYR A 82 3.52 -5.91 2.73
C TYR A 82 4.38 -6.80 1.85
N GLU A 83 5.29 -7.54 2.47
CA GLU A 83 6.09 -8.60 1.85
C GLU A 83 5.79 -9.89 2.63
N GLN A 84 5.23 -10.89 1.94
CA GLN A 84 4.84 -12.17 2.55
C GLN A 84 4.00 -12.01 3.83
N GLY A 85 3.06 -11.05 3.83
CA GLY A 85 2.17 -10.75 4.96
C GLY A 85 2.78 -9.87 6.06
N ASN A 86 4.08 -9.59 6.03
CA ASN A 86 4.73 -8.70 6.99
C ASN A 86 4.77 -7.27 6.45
N VAL A 87 4.49 -6.30 7.31
CA VAL A 87 4.60 -4.89 6.94
C VAL A 87 6.08 -4.48 6.87
N ILE A 88 6.50 -3.94 5.73
CA ILE A 88 7.91 -3.60 5.47
C ILE A 88 8.16 -2.10 5.27
N GLY A 89 7.11 -1.29 5.16
CA GLY A 89 7.24 0.14 4.98
C GLY A 89 5.96 0.85 4.59
N ARG A 90 6.09 2.14 4.31
CA ARG A 90 5.01 3.01 3.81
C ARG A 90 5.20 3.30 2.33
N SER A 91 4.09 3.60 1.68
CA SER A 91 4.08 4.14 0.33
C SER A 91 3.19 5.37 0.25
N SER A 92 3.53 6.29 -0.66
CA SER A 92 2.61 7.34 -1.08
C SER A 92 2.33 7.20 -2.57
N ILE A 93 1.07 7.38 -2.93
CA ILE A 93 0.59 7.46 -4.31
C ILE A 93 0.35 8.92 -4.68
N THR A 94 0.80 9.32 -5.86
CA THR A 94 0.49 10.62 -6.47
C THR A 94 0.15 10.44 -7.95
N GLN A 95 -0.94 11.07 -8.39
CA GLN A 95 -1.38 11.06 -9.78
C GLN A 95 -1.51 12.51 -10.26
N ILE A 96 -1.00 12.80 -11.46
CA ILE A 96 -0.98 14.14 -12.06
C ILE A 96 -1.86 14.15 -13.31
N ASN A 97 -2.61 15.23 -13.54
CA ASN A 97 -3.35 15.52 -14.78
C ASN A 97 -4.47 14.53 -15.13
N VAL A 98 -5.38 14.32 -14.19
CA VAL A 98 -6.44 13.33 -14.39
C VAL A 98 -7.69 13.99 -15.00
N GLY A 99 -7.58 14.58 -16.19
CA GLY A 99 -8.70 15.14 -16.97
C GLY A 99 -9.60 16.17 -16.25
N PRO A 100 -10.70 16.63 -16.88
CA PRO A 100 -11.68 17.48 -16.22
C PRO A 100 -12.43 16.66 -15.15
N GLN A 101 -11.94 16.71 -13.92
CA GLN A 101 -12.66 16.20 -12.76
C GLN A 101 -13.56 17.27 -12.18
N LEU A 102 -14.86 17.02 -12.21
CA LEU A 102 -15.83 17.79 -11.45
C LEU A 102 -16.15 17.03 -10.17
N GLY A 103 -15.55 17.44 -9.06
CA GLY A 103 -15.85 16.93 -7.71
C GLY A 103 -14.71 16.15 -7.06
N GLY A 104 -14.77 16.08 -5.72
CA GLY A 104 -13.86 15.26 -4.92
C GLY A 104 -14.34 13.82 -4.87
N GLN A 105 -13.46 12.88 -5.21
CA GLN A 105 -13.69 11.44 -5.14
C GLN A 105 -12.71 10.82 -4.14
N SER A 106 -13.14 9.76 -3.47
CA SER A 106 -12.24 8.94 -2.65
C SER A 106 -12.46 7.47 -2.90
N PHE A 107 -11.36 6.72 -2.95
CA PHE A 107 -11.35 5.29 -3.15
C PHE A 107 -10.23 4.66 -2.31
N ALA A 108 -10.34 3.35 -2.10
CA ALA A 108 -9.25 2.53 -1.60
C ALA A 108 -8.65 1.74 -2.76
N GLU A 109 -7.36 1.43 -2.70
CA GLU A 109 -6.64 0.71 -3.75
C GLU A 109 -5.72 -0.37 -3.14
N ILE A 110 -5.66 -1.54 -3.77
CA ILE A 110 -4.70 -2.59 -3.46
C ILE A 110 -3.97 -2.97 -4.74
N ILE A 111 -2.65 -3.03 -4.66
CA ILE A 111 -1.78 -3.48 -5.76
C ILE A 111 -1.06 -4.74 -5.29
N PHE A 112 -1.25 -5.83 -6.01
CA PHE A 112 -0.58 -7.10 -5.78
C PHE A 112 0.61 -7.26 -6.72
N PHE A 113 1.72 -7.79 -6.19
CA PHE A 113 2.94 -8.08 -6.93
C PHE A 113 3.15 -9.59 -6.98
N ARG A 114 3.15 -10.16 -8.20
CA ARG A 114 3.22 -11.61 -8.41
C ARG A 114 4.55 -12.19 -7.93
N THR A 115 5.65 -11.50 -8.23
CA THR A 115 7.00 -11.98 -7.93
C THR A 115 7.77 -11.01 -7.05
N LYS A 116 8.85 -11.51 -6.44
CA LYS A 116 9.84 -10.67 -5.74
C LYS A 116 10.38 -9.56 -6.63
N ALA A 117 10.63 -9.85 -7.91
CA ALA A 117 11.15 -8.86 -8.85
C ALA A 117 10.16 -7.71 -9.06
N ASP A 118 8.85 -7.98 -9.06
CA ASP A 118 7.81 -6.96 -9.22
C ASP A 118 7.71 -6.07 -7.99
N LEU A 119 7.78 -6.66 -6.78
CA LEU A 119 7.85 -5.89 -5.55
C LEU A 119 9.15 -5.08 -5.44
N ASP A 120 10.29 -5.66 -5.83
CA ASP A 120 11.58 -4.97 -5.80
C ASP A 120 11.61 -3.77 -6.75
N LYS A 121 10.97 -3.86 -7.93
CA LYS A 121 10.76 -2.70 -8.82
C LYS A 121 9.94 -1.61 -8.14
N PHE A 122 8.88 -1.98 -7.43
CA PHE A 122 8.07 -1.02 -6.68
C PHE A 122 8.87 -0.30 -5.59
N LYS A 123 9.67 -1.06 -4.83
CA LYS A 123 10.50 -0.55 -3.72
C LYS A 123 11.60 0.44 -4.16
N GLN A 124 11.94 0.52 -5.45
CA GLN A 124 12.92 1.49 -5.96
C GLN A 124 12.45 2.96 -5.86
N GLY A 125 11.17 3.20 -5.53
CA GLY A 125 10.68 4.51 -5.10
C GLY A 125 10.29 5.49 -6.22
N SER A 126 10.38 5.05 -7.47
CA SER A 126 9.88 5.79 -8.65
C SER A 126 9.05 4.88 -9.55
N TYR A 127 8.28 3.98 -8.96
CA TYR A 127 7.42 3.09 -9.74
C TYR A 127 6.30 3.92 -10.36
N GLU A 128 6.14 3.76 -11.67
CA GLU A 128 5.10 4.42 -12.44
C GLU A 128 4.23 3.33 -13.04
N LEU A 129 2.96 3.30 -12.62
CA LEU A 129 1.98 2.42 -13.22
C LEU A 129 1.53 3.06 -14.52
N ASN A 130 1.92 2.45 -15.64
CA ASN A 130 1.65 2.97 -16.96
C ASN A 130 0.14 3.00 -17.25
N ALA A 131 -0.28 3.97 -18.07
CA ALA A 131 -1.69 4.17 -18.43
C ALA A 131 -2.32 3.00 -19.24
N GLN A 132 -1.52 2.01 -19.69
CA GLN A 132 -2.04 0.79 -20.31
C GLN A 132 -2.55 -0.23 -19.28
N LEU A 133 -2.11 -0.14 -18.02
CA LEU A 133 -2.61 -1.01 -16.96
C LEU A 133 -3.94 -0.47 -16.45
N THR A 134 -5.01 -1.23 -16.70
CA THR A 134 -6.36 -0.87 -16.25
C THR A 134 -6.59 -1.48 -14.88
N ALA A 135 -6.95 -0.66 -13.88
CA ALA A 135 -7.36 -1.19 -12.58
C ALA A 135 -8.79 -1.70 -12.63
N ILE A 136 -9.04 -2.76 -11.88
CA ILE A 136 -10.38 -3.34 -11.77
C ILE A 136 -11.10 -2.69 -10.61
N VAL A 137 -12.32 -2.24 -10.89
CA VAL A 137 -13.23 -1.74 -9.86
C VAL A 137 -13.86 -2.92 -9.15
N VAL A 138 -13.55 -3.09 -7.87
CA VAL A 138 -14.18 -4.09 -7.01
C VAL A 138 -15.57 -3.59 -6.62
N SER A 139 -16.61 -4.28 -7.08
CA SER A 139 -18.01 -4.02 -6.77
C SER A 139 -18.73 -5.32 -6.43
N SER A 140 -19.72 -5.26 -5.54
CA SER A 140 -20.47 -6.44 -5.11
C SER A 140 -21.17 -7.12 -6.31
N GLY A 141 -20.81 -8.37 -6.60
CA GLY A 141 -21.51 -9.21 -7.59
C GLY A 141 -20.85 -9.32 -8.97
N VAL A 142 -19.71 -8.67 -9.21
CA VAL A 142 -18.93 -8.86 -10.44
C VAL A 142 -17.80 -9.85 -10.17
N ALA A 143 -17.93 -11.08 -10.68
CA ALA A 143 -16.80 -12.01 -10.72
C ALA A 143 -15.76 -11.45 -11.70
N THR A 144 -14.66 -10.91 -11.19
CA THR A 144 -13.61 -10.32 -12.04
C THR A 144 -12.60 -11.40 -12.41
N ASN A 145 -12.69 -11.88 -13.66
CA ASN A 145 -11.80 -12.91 -14.20
C ASN A 145 -10.43 -12.33 -14.60
N THR A 146 -9.84 -11.54 -13.71
CA THR A 146 -8.59 -10.84 -13.98
C THR A 146 -7.40 -11.72 -13.58
N ASP A 147 -6.35 -11.72 -14.39
CA ASP A 147 -5.02 -12.24 -14.05
C ASP A 147 -4.02 -11.07 -13.95
N TYR A 148 -2.85 -11.31 -13.37
CA TYR A 148 -1.78 -10.33 -13.32
C TYR A 148 -1.42 -9.83 -14.73
N SER A 149 -1.34 -8.50 -14.90
CA SER A 149 -0.81 -7.86 -16.10
C SER A 149 0.58 -7.34 -15.78
N ASP A 150 1.59 -7.77 -16.53
CA ASP A 150 3.01 -7.43 -16.29
C ASP A 150 3.48 -7.65 -14.84
N GLY A 151 2.99 -8.75 -14.22
CA GLY A 151 3.36 -9.12 -12.85
C GLY A 151 2.61 -8.35 -11.75
N VAL A 152 1.64 -7.50 -12.12
CA VAL A 152 0.87 -6.68 -11.18
C VAL A 152 -0.63 -6.85 -11.36
N ALA A 153 -1.39 -6.84 -10.26
CA ALA A 153 -2.85 -6.77 -10.28
C ALA A 153 -3.33 -5.61 -9.41
N VAL A 154 -4.15 -4.72 -9.98
CA VAL A 154 -4.61 -3.49 -9.32
C VAL A 154 -6.12 -3.53 -9.11
N PHE A 155 -6.53 -3.33 -7.87
CA PHE A 155 -7.93 -3.32 -7.48
C PHE A 155 -8.26 -2.02 -6.76
N ALA A 156 -9.32 -1.34 -7.21
CA ALA A 156 -9.80 -0.12 -6.60
C ALA A 156 -11.26 -0.28 -6.13
N MET A 157 -11.58 0.32 -4.99
CA MET A 157 -12.93 0.31 -4.43
C MET A 157 -13.37 1.75 -4.11
N PRO A 158 -14.44 2.28 -4.73
CA PRO A 158 -14.96 3.60 -4.38
C PRO A 158 -15.50 3.62 -2.95
N LYS A 159 -15.28 4.73 -2.23
CA LYS A 159 -15.87 4.93 -0.89
C LYS A 159 -17.28 5.50 -0.92
N SER A 160 -17.66 6.15 -2.02
CA SER A 160 -18.98 6.75 -2.20
C SER A 160 -19.33 6.84 -3.68
N GLY A 161 -20.59 6.55 -4.02
CA GLY A 161 -21.12 6.61 -5.37
C GLY A 161 -20.69 5.45 -6.28
N LEU A 162 -21.03 5.58 -7.56
CA LEU A 162 -20.56 4.68 -8.62
C LEU A 162 -19.23 5.21 -9.17
N MET A 163 -18.19 4.38 -9.17
CA MET A 163 -16.99 4.64 -9.95
C MET A 163 -17.24 4.08 -11.35
N ALA A 164 -17.50 4.94 -12.33
CA ALA A 164 -17.25 4.56 -13.72
C ALA A 164 -15.79 4.13 -13.81
N GLU A 165 -15.50 3.07 -14.57
CA GLU A 165 -14.19 2.42 -14.67
C GLU A 165 -13.03 3.35 -14.31
N ALA A 166 -12.32 2.98 -13.24
CA ALA A 166 -11.21 3.75 -12.74
C ALA A 166 -10.11 3.75 -13.79
N SER A 167 -10.03 4.80 -14.61
CA SER A 167 -8.78 5.05 -15.31
C SER A 167 -7.75 5.40 -14.24
N VAL A 168 -6.99 4.39 -13.85
CA VAL A 168 -5.78 4.45 -13.04
C VAL A 168 -4.67 4.91 -13.99
N GLY A 169 -4.88 6.07 -14.63
CA GLY A 169 -3.88 6.71 -15.48
C GLY A 169 -2.61 7.00 -14.68
N GLY A 170 -1.47 7.24 -15.36
CA GLY A 170 -0.13 7.39 -14.77
C GLY A 170 -0.06 7.74 -13.28
N GLN A 171 0.09 6.72 -12.42
CA GLN A 171 0.27 6.87 -10.98
C GLN A 171 1.73 6.69 -10.63
N LYS A 172 2.25 7.57 -9.78
CA LYS A 172 3.60 7.50 -9.24
C LYS A 172 3.57 7.08 -7.79
N PHE A 173 4.45 6.16 -7.45
CA PHE A 173 4.58 5.63 -6.11
C PHE A 173 5.97 5.89 -5.55
N SER A 174 6.02 6.20 -4.27
CA SER A 174 7.25 6.21 -3.48
C SER A 174 7.20 5.12 -2.43
N PHE A 175 8.35 4.65 -1.99
CA PHE A 175 8.48 3.66 -0.92
C PHE A 175 9.44 4.16 0.15
N GLN A 176 9.07 3.95 1.41
CA GLN A 176 9.88 4.26 2.59
C GLN A 176 9.92 3.00 3.47
N PRO A 177 11.07 2.31 3.56
CA PRO A 177 11.19 1.13 4.42
C PRO A 177 11.09 1.53 5.89
N TYR A 178 10.74 0.54 6.71
CA TYR A 178 10.77 0.63 8.17
C TYR A 178 12.13 0.29 8.77
#